data_AF-Z9JUD3-F1
#
_entry.id   AF-Z9JUD3-F1
#
_cell.length_a   1.000
_cell.length_b   1.000
_cell.length_c   1.000
_cell.angle_alpha   90.00
_cell.angle_beta   90.00
_cell.angle_gamma   90.00
#
_symmetry.space_group_name_H-M   'P 1'
#
loop_
_entity.id
_entity.type
_entity.pdbx_description
1 polymer ?
#
loop_
_entity_poly.entity_id
_entity_poly.type
_entity_poly.pdbx_seq_one_letter_code
_entity_poly.pdbx_strand_id
1 'polypeptide(L)'
;MTWAGITDADLRAVSGDLVLHRGRELAADGAMRVEHLDGCSARAVAAGAGLIEVELEIGEHGMLLGDCTCPPAQDGSFCAHLVATAITCRDRAHRGDLPAARIDGAPPAPDTAQLRRFLRRQDPDWLVDQLLLAGERDPQLRARLQLAAGGRPGCDLDTAPLHAHLQHAFFIADFVPHREAGDHFARIDEALDLVEALIEEGHGDAAARLAREGLRLLEESSAAVEDPDGGTVRTLRRLEDIHLRACRAARPDPRELAATLLDTALRCGLGPFRDAPARYAEVLGAEGLARLDELVRQRLAQLSAQEEGTREERSVLEAFARDLEHGAASDAAPSGPRPPG
;
A
#
# COMPACT_ATOMS: atom_id res chain seq x y z
N MET A 1 -18.98 -32.45 4.33
CA MET A 1 -17.97 -33.31 3.66
C MET A 1 -16.74 -33.33 4.57
N THR A 2 -15.96 -34.41 4.66
CA THR A 2 -14.77 -34.50 5.54
C THR A 2 -13.49 -34.54 4.73
N TRP A 3 -12.33 -34.32 5.35
CA TRP A 3 -11.03 -34.38 4.65
C TRP A 3 -10.79 -35.66 3.85
N ALA A 4 -11.28 -36.81 4.33
CA ALA A 4 -11.17 -38.09 3.63
C ALA A 4 -12.05 -38.20 2.37
N GLY A 5 -13.01 -37.29 2.20
CA GLY A 5 -13.90 -37.23 1.04
C GLY A 5 -13.42 -36.32 -0.09
N ILE A 6 -12.34 -35.56 0.11
CA ILE A 6 -11.79 -34.65 -0.90
C ILE A 6 -11.11 -35.46 -2.01
N THR A 7 -11.54 -35.26 -3.25
CA THR A 7 -10.97 -35.92 -4.42
C THR A 7 -10.03 -35.00 -5.19
N ASP A 8 -9.18 -35.60 -6.04
CA ASP A 8 -8.36 -34.83 -6.98
C ASP A 8 -9.19 -34.10 -8.05
N ALA A 9 -10.44 -34.52 -8.26
CA ALA A 9 -11.36 -33.79 -9.13
C ALA A 9 -11.81 -32.48 -8.47
N ASP A 10 -12.08 -32.49 -7.16
CA ASP A 10 -12.46 -31.30 -6.40
C ASP A 10 -11.32 -30.28 -6.38
N LEU A 11 -10.10 -30.74 -6.09
CA LEU A 11 -8.91 -29.88 -6.10
C LEU A 11 -8.61 -29.33 -7.50
N ARG A 12 -8.79 -30.13 -8.56
CA ARG A 12 -8.65 -29.65 -9.94
C ARG A 12 -9.69 -28.59 -10.28
N ALA A 13 -10.93 -28.74 -9.82
CA ALA A 13 -12.01 -27.80 -10.11
C ALA A 13 -11.75 -26.41 -9.53
N VAL A 14 -11.11 -26.32 -8.37
CA VAL A 14 -10.82 -25.03 -7.70
C VAL A 14 -9.45 -24.43 -8.07
N SER A 15 -8.48 -25.24 -8.50
CA SER A 15 -7.09 -24.78 -8.72
C SER A 15 -6.58 -24.92 -10.16
N GLY A 16 -7.20 -25.75 -11.00
CA GLY A 16 -6.71 -26.09 -12.32
C GLY A 16 -5.53 -27.09 -12.32
N ASP A 17 -5.18 -27.61 -13.51
CA ASP A 17 -4.24 -28.73 -13.65
C ASP A 17 -2.81 -28.42 -13.22
N LEU A 18 -2.29 -27.24 -13.58
CA LEU A 18 -0.91 -26.85 -13.29
C LEU A 18 -0.68 -26.65 -11.79
N VAL A 19 -1.64 -26.04 -11.11
CA VAL A 19 -1.58 -25.78 -9.66
C VAL A 19 -1.76 -27.08 -8.89
N LEU A 20 -2.67 -27.96 -9.34
CA LEU A 20 -2.81 -29.30 -8.77
C LEU A 20 -1.51 -30.11 -8.87
N HIS A 21 -0.80 -30.04 -10.01
CA HIS A 21 0.49 -30.71 -10.17
C HIS A 21 1.52 -30.22 -9.14
N ARG A 22 1.71 -28.90 -9.04
CA ARG A 22 2.65 -28.30 -8.08
C ARG A 22 2.28 -28.59 -6.63
N GLY A 23 0.99 -28.56 -6.29
CA GLY A 23 0.52 -28.89 -4.95
C GLY A 23 0.81 -30.34 -4.55
N ARG A 24 0.76 -31.28 -5.50
CA ARG A 24 1.15 -32.67 -5.26
C ARG A 24 2.65 -32.82 -4.99
N GLU A 25 3.49 -32.10 -5.73
CA GLU A 25 4.94 -32.09 -5.50
C GLU A 25 5.25 -31.58 -4.08
N LEU A 26 4.67 -30.45 -3.69
CA LEU A 26 4.83 -29.89 -2.34
C LEU A 26 4.33 -30.84 -1.23
N ALA A 27 3.21 -31.54 -1.44
CA ALA A 27 2.69 -32.52 -0.49
C ALA A 27 3.62 -33.75 -0.38
N ALA A 28 4.13 -34.26 -1.51
CA ALA A 28 5.04 -35.40 -1.55
C ALA A 28 6.38 -35.08 -0.87
N ASP A 29 6.87 -33.84 -1.02
CA ASP A 29 8.09 -33.34 -0.39
C ASP A 29 7.91 -33.05 1.11
N GLY A 30 6.70 -33.17 1.64
CA GLY A 30 6.40 -32.86 3.05
C GLY A 30 6.56 -31.37 3.36
N ALA A 31 6.41 -30.51 2.37
CA ALA A 31 6.63 -29.07 2.51
C ALA A 31 5.59 -28.40 3.43
N MET A 32 4.43 -29.03 3.70
CA MET A 32 3.40 -28.46 4.56
C MET A 32 3.42 -29.09 5.95
N ARG A 33 3.71 -28.28 6.98
CA ARG A 33 3.57 -28.67 8.39
C ARG A 33 2.19 -28.26 8.89
N VAL A 34 1.27 -29.21 8.97
CA VAL A 34 -0.08 -28.99 9.52
C VAL A 34 0.02 -28.84 11.05
N GLU A 35 -0.37 -27.67 11.54
CA GLU A 35 -0.36 -27.29 12.96
C GLU A 35 -1.72 -27.52 13.62
N HIS A 36 -2.80 -27.34 12.86
CA HIS A 36 -4.17 -27.59 13.30
C HIS A 36 -4.92 -28.39 12.25
N LEU A 37 -5.70 -29.36 12.69
CA LEU A 37 -6.56 -30.17 11.82
C LEU A 37 -7.74 -30.67 12.65
N ASP A 38 -8.95 -30.37 12.20
CA ASP A 38 -10.18 -30.96 12.73
C ASP A 38 -10.98 -31.64 11.60
N GLY A 39 -12.28 -31.89 11.79
CA GLY A 39 -13.12 -32.59 10.81
C GLY A 39 -13.35 -31.84 9.49
N CYS A 40 -13.23 -30.51 9.49
CA CYS A 40 -13.52 -29.66 8.34
C CYS A 40 -12.60 -28.43 8.20
N SER A 41 -11.74 -28.13 9.16
CA SER A 41 -10.77 -27.03 9.13
C SER A 41 -9.33 -27.50 9.32
N ALA A 42 -8.38 -26.78 8.73
CA ALA A 42 -6.95 -27.05 8.83
C ALA A 42 -6.13 -25.75 8.79
N ARG A 43 -5.07 -25.68 9.60
CA ARG A 43 -4.03 -24.65 9.53
C ARG A 43 -2.68 -25.31 9.31
N ALA A 44 -1.91 -24.82 8.34
CA ALA A 44 -0.59 -25.34 8.02
C ALA A 44 0.41 -24.21 7.74
N VAL A 45 1.69 -24.53 7.87
CA VAL A 45 2.80 -23.64 7.54
C VAL A 45 3.71 -24.34 6.53
N ALA A 46 4.10 -23.65 5.46
CA ALA A 46 5.07 -24.19 4.51
C ALA A 46 6.49 -24.15 5.09
N ALA A 47 7.27 -25.21 4.89
CA ALA A 47 8.67 -25.28 5.25
C ALA A 47 9.50 -24.51 4.20
N GLY A 48 10.10 -23.40 4.60
CA GLY A 48 10.92 -22.56 3.71
C GLY A 48 11.34 -21.24 4.36
N ALA A 49 12.15 -20.44 3.64
CA ALA A 49 12.75 -19.19 4.13
C ALA A 49 11.76 -18.02 4.34
N GLY A 50 10.45 -18.27 4.25
CA GLY A 50 9.37 -17.34 4.57
C GLY A 50 8.20 -18.11 5.18
N LEU A 51 7.57 -17.56 6.21
CA LEU A 51 6.42 -18.17 6.89
C LEU A 51 5.19 -18.03 5.98
N ILE A 52 4.98 -19.00 5.08
CA ILE A 52 3.73 -19.10 4.34
C ILE A 52 2.72 -19.83 5.23
N GLU A 53 1.72 -19.10 5.69
CA GLU A 53 0.62 -19.61 6.51
C GLU A 53 -0.57 -19.93 5.61
N VAL A 54 -1.24 -21.03 5.91
CA VAL A 54 -2.36 -21.56 5.14
C VAL A 54 -3.49 -21.90 6.09
N GLU A 55 -4.68 -21.39 5.82
CA GLU A 55 -5.93 -21.78 6.46
C GLU A 55 -6.88 -22.36 5.42
N LEU A 56 -7.50 -23.49 5.72
CA LEU A 56 -8.42 -24.18 4.84
C LEU A 56 -9.64 -24.64 5.61
N GLU A 57 -10.80 -24.51 4.99
CA GLU A 57 -12.07 -24.96 5.51
C GLU A 57 -12.89 -25.68 4.41
N ILE A 58 -13.56 -26.75 4.80
CA ILE A 58 -14.57 -27.43 4.01
C ILE A 58 -15.93 -26.82 4.39
N GLY A 59 -16.38 -25.87 3.58
CA GLY A 59 -17.65 -25.20 3.74
C GLY A 59 -18.87 -26.08 3.46
N GLU A 60 -20.05 -25.47 3.56
CA GLU A 60 -21.31 -26.14 3.25
C GLU A 60 -21.29 -26.72 1.82
N HIS A 61 -21.88 -27.89 1.63
CA HIS A 61 -21.87 -28.64 0.36
C HIS A 61 -20.50 -29.14 -0.11
N GLY A 62 -19.43 -29.04 0.70
CA GLY A 62 -18.11 -29.57 0.36
C GLY A 62 -17.22 -28.62 -0.46
N MET A 63 -17.58 -27.35 -0.51
CA MET A 63 -16.75 -26.32 -1.12
C MET A 63 -15.46 -26.13 -0.31
N LEU A 64 -14.30 -26.08 -0.98
CA LEU A 64 -13.03 -25.77 -0.34
C LEU A 64 -12.83 -24.26 -0.35
N LEU A 65 -12.78 -23.68 0.84
CA LEU A 65 -12.43 -22.30 1.09
C LEU A 65 -11.06 -22.29 1.72
N GLY A 66 -10.22 -21.33 1.38
CA GLY A 66 -8.95 -21.21 2.07
C GLY A 66 -8.17 -19.97 1.70
N ASP A 67 -7.41 -19.53 2.69
CA ASP A 67 -6.56 -18.35 2.64
C ASP A 67 -5.11 -18.79 2.77
N CYS A 68 -4.23 -18.12 2.04
CA CYS A 68 -2.80 -18.41 2.09
C CYS A 68 -2.01 -17.12 1.94
N THR A 69 -0.96 -16.94 2.76
CA THR A 69 -0.14 -15.71 2.72
C THR A 69 0.84 -15.66 1.55
N CYS A 70 0.84 -16.67 0.67
CA CYS A 70 1.69 -16.70 -0.51
C CYS A 70 1.19 -15.73 -1.60
N PRO A 71 2.09 -15.15 -2.42
CA PRO A 71 1.70 -14.19 -3.45
C PRO A 71 0.60 -14.69 -4.40
N PRO A 72 0.60 -15.94 -4.89
CA PRO A 72 -0.47 -16.43 -5.77
C PRO A 72 -1.87 -16.46 -5.15
N ALA A 73 -1.99 -16.57 -3.82
CA ALA A 73 -3.29 -16.65 -3.15
C ALA A 73 -3.90 -15.25 -2.91
N GLN A 74 -3.13 -14.18 -3.08
CA GLN A 74 -3.59 -12.80 -2.89
C GLN A 74 -4.63 -12.37 -3.95
N ASP A 75 -4.68 -13.07 -5.09
CA ASP A 75 -5.65 -12.83 -6.17
C ASP A 75 -6.96 -13.63 -5.98
N GLY A 76 -7.17 -14.21 -4.79
CA GLY A 76 -8.26 -15.13 -4.48
C GLY A 76 -8.14 -16.50 -5.14
N SER A 77 -6.95 -16.84 -5.67
CA SER A 77 -6.71 -18.10 -6.36
C SER A 77 -6.39 -19.23 -5.39
N PHE A 78 -6.90 -20.43 -5.67
CA PHE A 78 -6.61 -21.62 -4.88
C PHE A 78 -5.20 -22.14 -5.20
N CYS A 79 -4.19 -21.60 -4.50
CA CYS A 79 -2.78 -21.80 -4.78
C CYS A 79 -2.26 -23.23 -4.49
N ALA A 80 -1.02 -23.50 -4.91
CA ALA A 80 -0.39 -24.81 -4.71
C ALA A 80 -0.21 -25.18 -3.23
N HIS A 81 -0.05 -24.21 -2.32
CA HIS A 81 0.03 -24.47 -0.88
C HIS A 81 -1.31 -24.91 -0.28
N LEU A 82 -2.42 -24.34 -0.77
CA LEU A 82 -3.78 -24.75 -0.41
C LEU A 82 -4.04 -26.18 -0.90
N VAL A 83 -3.68 -26.50 -2.14
CA VAL A 83 -3.75 -27.86 -2.67
C VAL A 83 -2.89 -28.84 -1.86
N ALA A 84 -1.63 -28.48 -1.58
CA ALA A 84 -0.70 -29.33 -0.84
C ALA A 84 -1.19 -29.61 0.59
N THR A 85 -1.77 -28.60 1.24
CA THR A 85 -2.34 -28.73 2.58
C THR A 85 -3.58 -29.62 2.57
N ALA A 86 -4.48 -29.45 1.58
CA ALA A 86 -5.66 -30.31 1.44
C ALA A 86 -5.30 -31.78 1.21
N ILE A 87 -4.29 -32.06 0.37
CA ILE A 87 -3.75 -33.42 0.17
C ILE A 87 -3.16 -33.98 1.47
N THR A 88 -2.37 -33.18 2.19
CA THR A 88 -1.75 -33.59 3.45
C THR A 88 -2.81 -33.92 4.52
N CYS A 89 -3.88 -33.12 4.59
CA CYS A 89 -4.99 -33.34 5.52
C CYS A 89 -5.82 -34.57 5.15
N ARG A 90 -6.08 -34.77 3.86
CA ARG A 90 -6.72 -36.00 3.33
C ARG A 90 -5.93 -37.25 3.69
N ASP A 91 -4.62 -37.24 3.49
CA ASP A 91 -3.77 -38.39 3.76
C ASP A 91 -3.69 -38.72 5.27
N ARG A 92 -3.64 -37.69 6.13
CA ARG A 92 -3.76 -37.86 7.59
C ARG A 92 -5.13 -38.41 8.00
N ALA A 93 -6.21 -37.96 7.36
CA ALA A 93 -7.55 -38.46 7.58
C ALA A 93 -7.70 -39.94 7.22
N HIS A 94 -7.11 -40.39 6.11
CA HIS A 94 -7.09 -41.81 5.74
C HIS A 94 -6.26 -42.69 6.69
N ARG A 95 -5.24 -42.11 7.34
CA ARG A 95 -4.43 -42.80 8.36
C ARG A 95 -5.09 -42.85 9.74
N GLY A 96 -6.20 -42.13 9.94
CA GLY A 96 -6.89 -42.03 11.22
C GLY A 96 -6.23 -41.08 12.22
N ASP A 97 -5.30 -40.23 11.78
CA ASP A 97 -4.57 -39.25 12.60
C ASP A 97 -5.36 -37.93 12.77
N LEU A 98 -6.69 -38.00 12.84
CA LEU A 98 -7.54 -36.84 13.11
C LEU A 98 -7.81 -36.73 14.62
N PRO A 99 -7.55 -35.58 15.26
CA PRO A 99 -8.10 -35.30 16.58
C PRO A 99 -9.63 -35.37 16.50
N ALA A 100 -10.28 -35.96 17.51
CA ALA A 100 -11.73 -36.11 17.53
C ALA A 100 -12.43 -34.77 17.23
N ALA A 101 -13.30 -34.77 16.23
CA ALA A 101 -14.03 -33.60 15.77
C ALA A 101 -14.73 -32.90 16.94
N ARG A 102 -14.34 -31.66 17.22
CA ARG A 102 -15.18 -30.77 18.04
C ARG A 102 -16.36 -30.35 17.18
N ILE A 103 -17.53 -30.83 17.55
CA ILE A 103 -18.81 -30.31 17.08
C ILE A 103 -19.03 -28.96 17.79
N ASP A 104 -19.34 -27.94 16.99
CA ASP A 104 -19.75 -26.58 17.32
C ASP A 104 -18.76 -25.70 18.11
N GLY A 105 -18.32 -24.65 17.41
CA GLY A 105 -17.57 -23.53 17.96
C GLY A 105 -16.34 -23.26 17.10
N ALA A 106 -16.47 -22.38 16.11
CA ALA A 106 -15.33 -21.63 15.60
C ALA A 106 -14.47 -21.22 16.81
N PRO A 107 -13.13 -21.42 16.77
CA PRO A 107 -12.28 -20.92 17.84
C PRO A 107 -12.66 -19.45 18.05
N PRO A 108 -13.00 -19.03 19.28
CA PRO A 108 -13.36 -17.64 19.50
C PRO A 108 -12.26 -16.80 18.89
N ALA A 109 -12.64 -15.80 18.08
CA ALA A 109 -11.71 -14.80 17.56
C ALA A 109 -10.72 -14.49 18.69
N PRO A 110 -9.40 -14.52 18.43
CA PRO A 110 -8.38 -14.48 19.47
C PRO A 110 -8.79 -13.43 20.49
N ASP A 111 -9.07 -13.83 21.73
CA ASP A 111 -9.69 -12.95 22.72
C ASP A 111 -8.71 -11.81 22.98
N THR A 112 -8.93 -10.69 22.26
CA THR A 112 -8.08 -9.51 22.30
C THR A 112 -8.04 -8.95 23.71
N ALA A 113 -9.08 -9.16 24.52
CA ALA A 113 -9.11 -8.75 25.92
C ALA A 113 -8.22 -9.66 26.78
N GLN A 114 -8.24 -10.98 26.58
CA GLN A 114 -7.31 -11.91 27.24
C GLN A 114 -5.87 -11.65 26.84
N LEU A 115 -5.57 -11.47 25.54
CA LEU A 115 -4.24 -11.16 25.04
C LEU A 115 -3.74 -9.83 25.62
N ARG A 116 -4.56 -8.77 25.58
CA ARG A 116 -4.23 -7.47 26.17
C ARG A 116 -3.97 -7.57 27.68
N ARG A 117 -4.73 -8.39 28.40
CA ARG A 117 -4.52 -8.64 29.85
C ARG A 117 -3.26 -9.47 30.12
N PHE A 118 -2.88 -10.38 29.23
CA PHE A 118 -1.61 -11.11 29.31
C PHE A 118 -0.43 -10.16 29.07
N LEU A 119 -0.45 -9.41 27.97
CA LEU A 119 0.61 -8.45 27.60
C LEU A 119 0.83 -7.39 28.69
N ARG A 120 -0.25 -6.86 29.28
CA ARG A 120 -0.16 -5.90 30.41
C ARG A 120 0.51 -6.45 31.68
N ARG A 121 0.60 -7.78 31.82
CA ARG A 121 1.24 -8.44 32.96
C ARG A 121 2.67 -8.88 32.66
N GLN A 122 3.13 -8.74 31.43
CA GLN A 122 4.49 -9.09 31.05
C GLN A 122 5.47 -7.99 31.45
N ASP A 123 6.72 -8.39 31.52
CA ASP A 123 7.83 -7.49 31.73
C ASP A 123 8.01 -6.54 30.52
N PRO A 124 8.30 -5.23 30.74
CA PRO A 124 8.53 -4.29 29.65
C PRO A 124 9.66 -4.70 28.70
N ASP A 125 10.76 -5.27 29.20
CA ASP A 125 11.89 -5.68 28.36
C ASP A 125 11.48 -6.86 27.47
N TRP A 126 10.71 -7.81 28.02
CA TRP A 126 10.15 -8.90 27.22
C TRP A 126 9.22 -8.38 26.11
N LEU A 127 8.36 -7.39 26.40
CA LEU A 127 7.49 -6.78 25.40
C LEU A 127 8.29 -6.06 24.31
N VAL A 128 9.37 -5.36 24.67
CA VAL A 128 10.28 -4.72 23.72
C VAL A 128 10.91 -5.76 22.81
N ASP A 129 11.43 -6.86 23.35
CA ASP A 129 12.02 -7.94 22.55
C ASP A 129 11.01 -8.56 21.58
N GLN A 130 9.76 -8.78 22.02
CA GLN A 130 8.72 -9.30 21.14
C GLN A 130 8.35 -8.31 20.02
N LEU A 131 8.30 -7.00 20.31
CA LEU A 131 8.01 -5.98 19.30
C LEU A 131 9.16 -5.83 18.29
N LEU A 132 10.41 -5.92 18.75
CA LEU A 132 11.58 -5.92 17.86
C LEU A 132 11.56 -7.16 16.96
N LEU A 133 11.32 -8.34 17.53
CA LEU A 133 11.22 -9.60 16.78
C LEU A 133 10.05 -9.58 15.77
N ALA A 134 8.92 -8.97 16.14
CA ALA A 134 7.79 -8.80 15.22
C ALA A 134 8.16 -7.82 14.10
N GLY A 135 8.83 -6.71 14.41
CA GLY A 135 9.33 -5.76 13.41
C GLY A 135 10.39 -6.35 12.47
N GLU A 136 11.14 -7.37 12.87
CA GLU A 136 12.03 -8.09 11.93
C GLU A 136 11.26 -8.80 10.81
N ARG A 137 10.02 -9.24 11.10
CA ARG A 137 9.16 -9.97 10.15
C ARG A 137 8.18 -9.05 9.42
N ASP A 138 7.85 -7.92 10.00
CA ASP A 138 6.90 -6.95 9.49
C ASP A 138 7.56 -5.56 9.34
N PRO A 139 7.96 -5.18 8.11
CA PRO A 139 8.54 -3.87 7.82
C PRO A 139 7.63 -2.68 8.18
N GLN A 140 6.31 -2.85 8.14
CA GLN A 140 5.33 -1.81 8.51
C GLN A 140 5.32 -1.60 10.01
N LEU A 141 5.32 -2.68 10.80
CA LEU A 141 5.47 -2.59 12.25
C LEU A 141 6.83 -2.00 12.63
N ARG A 142 7.91 -2.42 11.95
CA ARG A 142 9.27 -1.87 12.17
C ARG A 142 9.30 -0.36 11.97
N ALA A 143 8.78 0.10 10.84
CA ALA A 143 8.67 1.52 10.51
C ALA A 143 7.92 2.26 11.60
N ARG A 144 6.71 1.80 11.96
CA ARG A 144 5.88 2.41 13.03
C ARG A 144 6.57 2.46 14.39
N LEU A 145 7.33 1.42 14.76
CA LEU A 145 8.07 1.39 16.03
C LEU A 145 9.26 2.36 16.01
N GLN A 146 9.97 2.48 14.89
CA GLN A 146 11.07 3.44 14.72
C GLN A 146 10.56 4.89 14.79
N LEU A 147 9.43 5.15 14.16
CA LEU A 147 8.66 6.38 14.22
C LEU A 147 8.24 6.74 15.66
N ALA A 148 7.52 5.82 16.32
CA ALA A 148 7.08 6.00 17.70
C ALA A 148 8.25 6.13 18.71
N ALA A 149 9.41 5.52 18.42
CA ALA A 149 10.61 5.66 19.23
C ALA A 149 11.21 7.08 19.18
N GLY A 150 10.75 7.93 18.27
CA GLY A 150 11.05 9.35 18.25
C GLY A 150 12.53 9.60 18.01
N GLY A 151 12.94 9.61 16.76
CA GLY A 151 14.03 10.50 16.39
C GLY A 151 13.62 11.93 16.80
N ARG A 152 14.48 12.66 17.52
CA ARG A 152 14.28 14.09 17.73
C ARG A 152 13.95 14.77 16.39
N PRO A 153 13.12 15.82 16.37
CA PRO A 153 12.97 16.67 15.19
C PRO A 153 14.37 17.11 14.71
N GLY A 154 14.74 16.73 13.48
CA GLY A 154 16.04 17.06 12.88
C GLY A 154 17.15 16.01 12.99
N CYS A 155 16.91 14.79 13.49
CA CYS A 155 17.76 13.65 13.09
C CYS A 155 17.20 12.96 11.85
N ASP A 156 18.10 12.53 10.95
CA ASP A 156 17.76 11.78 9.75
C ASP A 156 17.04 10.49 10.15
N LEU A 157 15.72 10.50 10.01
CA LEU A 157 14.92 9.29 10.04
C LEU A 157 15.41 8.40 8.91
N ASP A 158 15.77 7.16 9.21
CA ASP A 158 16.02 6.16 8.17
C ASP A 158 14.68 5.84 7.49
N THR A 159 14.46 6.45 6.32
CA THR A 159 13.25 6.25 5.51
C THR A 159 13.35 5.02 4.62
N ALA A 160 14.48 4.28 4.59
CA ALA A 160 14.64 3.13 3.72
C ALA A 160 13.59 2.02 3.94
N PRO A 161 13.19 1.69 5.19
CA PRO A 161 12.12 0.72 5.41
C PRO A 161 10.76 1.19 4.87
N LEU A 162 10.42 2.47 5.05
CA LEU A 162 9.17 3.03 4.52
C LEU A 162 9.19 3.10 2.99
N HIS A 163 10.33 3.42 2.40
CA HIS A 163 10.50 3.40 0.95
C HIS A 163 10.28 1.99 0.39
N ALA A 164 10.92 0.97 0.98
CA ALA A 164 10.72 -0.42 0.59
C ALA A 164 9.26 -0.87 0.76
N HIS A 165 8.60 -0.42 1.83
CA HIS A 165 7.19 -0.70 2.07
C HIS A 165 6.28 -0.07 1.02
N LEU A 166 6.50 1.21 0.65
CA LEU A 166 5.78 1.86 -0.46
C LEU A 166 6.02 1.11 -1.77
N GLN A 167 7.26 0.80 -2.11
CA GLN A 167 7.57 0.03 -3.32
C GLN A 167 6.82 -1.31 -3.34
N HIS A 168 6.73 -2.00 -2.21
CA HIS A 168 6.00 -3.25 -2.10
C HIS A 168 4.48 -3.07 -2.23
N ALA A 169 3.91 -2.02 -1.62
CA ALA A 169 2.48 -1.74 -1.70
C ALA A 169 2.01 -1.45 -3.14
N PHE A 170 2.81 -0.68 -3.89
CA PHE A 170 2.56 -0.34 -5.28
C PHE A 170 2.96 -1.43 -6.28
N PHE A 171 3.71 -2.46 -5.84
CA PHE A 171 4.19 -3.50 -6.72
C PHE A 171 3.03 -4.31 -7.33
N ILE A 172 3.12 -4.48 -8.65
CA ILE A 172 2.24 -5.34 -9.45
C ILE A 172 3.15 -6.29 -10.22
N ALA A 173 2.93 -7.60 -10.08
CA ALA A 173 3.75 -8.60 -10.75
C ALA A 173 3.42 -8.74 -12.24
N ASP A 174 2.14 -8.62 -12.60
CA ASP A 174 1.65 -8.75 -13.98
C ASP A 174 0.52 -7.76 -14.24
N PHE A 175 -0.67 -8.02 -13.68
CA PHE A 175 -1.85 -7.19 -13.91
C PHE A 175 -2.86 -7.34 -12.76
N VAL A 176 -3.57 -6.26 -12.43
CA VAL A 176 -4.64 -6.24 -11.42
C VAL A 176 -5.99 -6.06 -12.12
N PRO A 177 -6.84 -7.10 -12.21
CA PRO A 177 -8.17 -6.99 -12.79
C PRO A 177 -9.09 -6.15 -11.90
N HIS A 178 -10.17 -5.60 -12.48
CA HIS A 178 -11.09 -4.70 -11.77
C HIS A 178 -11.59 -5.24 -10.40
N ARG A 179 -11.87 -6.54 -10.31
CA ARG A 179 -12.34 -7.19 -9.07
C ARG A 179 -11.34 -7.13 -7.91
N GLU A 180 -10.05 -7.01 -8.21
CA GLU A 180 -8.93 -6.96 -7.25
C GLU A 180 -8.37 -5.54 -7.06
N ALA A 181 -8.79 -4.59 -7.91
CA ALA A 181 -8.33 -3.20 -7.83
C ALA A 181 -8.63 -2.57 -6.45
N GLY A 182 -9.76 -2.92 -5.83
CA GLY A 182 -10.11 -2.46 -4.48
C GLY A 182 -9.06 -2.83 -3.44
N ASP A 183 -8.64 -4.09 -3.40
CA ASP A 183 -7.65 -4.60 -2.44
C ASP A 183 -6.26 -4.02 -2.71
N HIS A 184 -5.92 -3.84 -3.99
CA HIS A 184 -4.69 -3.16 -4.39
C HIS A 184 -4.62 -1.73 -3.84
N PHE A 185 -5.69 -0.93 -4.02
CA PHE A 185 -5.74 0.43 -3.50
C PHE A 185 -5.82 0.49 -1.97
N ALA A 186 -6.48 -0.47 -1.31
CA ALA A 186 -6.51 -0.56 0.15
C ALA A 186 -5.10 -0.79 0.72
N ARG A 187 -4.29 -1.66 0.10
CA ARG A 187 -2.89 -1.88 0.47
C ARG A 187 -2.04 -0.61 0.30
N ILE A 188 -2.26 0.15 -0.78
CA ILE A 188 -1.62 1.45 -0.95
C ILE A 188 -2.05 2.42 0.15
N ASP A 189 -3.34 2.46 0.47
CA ASP A 189 -3.88 3.36 1.48
C ASP A 189 -3.27 3.11 2.86
N GLU A 190 -3.04 1.86 3.25
CA GLU A 190 -2.35 1.49 4.49
C GLU A 190 -0.88 1.95 4.51
N ALA A 191 -0.19 1.86 3.37
CA ALA A 191 1.18 2.35 3.26
C ALA A 191 1.23 3.88 3.35
N LEU A 192 0.25 4.58 2.77
CA LEU A 192 0.13 6.03 2.84
C LEU A 192 -0.23 6.53 4.24
N ASP A 193 -0.99 5.76 5.04
CA ASP A 193 -1.24 6.10 6.45
C ASP A 193 0.08 6.25 7.24
N LEU A 194 1.10 5.44 6.92
CA LEU A 194 2.42 5.54 7.54
C LEU A 194 3.14 6.82 7.14
N VAL A 195 3.04 7.21 5.86
CA VAL A 195 3.62 8.46 5.36
C VAL A 195 2.94 9.67 5.99
N GLU A 196 1.63 9.59 6.24
CA GLU A 196 0.88 10.62 6.94
C GLU A 196 1.31 10.76 8.40
N ALA A 197 1.54 9.64 9.10
CA ALA A 197 2.00 9.65 10.50
C ALA A 197 3.32 10.40 10.68
N LEU A 198 4.23 10.35 9.70
CA LEU A 198 5.48 11.11 9.71
C LEU A 198 5.27 12.62 9.89
N ILE A 199 4.18 13.15 9.35
CA ILE A 199 3.89 14.59 9.42
C ILE A 199 3.62 14.98 10.87
N GLU A 200 2.79 14.18 11.57
CA GLU A 200 2.44 14.40 12.98
C GLU A 200 3.65 14.22 13.92
N GLU A 201 4.60 13.39 13.51
CA GLU A 201 5.85 13.14 14.25
C GLU A 201 6.95 14.18 13.97
N GLY A 202 6.69 15.16 13.12
CA GLY A 202 7.63 16.25 12.80
C GLY A 202 8.64 15.91 11.70
N HIS A 203 8.42 14.84 10.95
CA HIS A 203 9.23 14.41 9.82
C HIS A 203 8.61 14.82 8.46
N GLY A 204 8.13 16.07 8.37
CA GLY A 204 7.47 16.60 7.17
C GLY A 204 8.31 16.52 5.89
N ASP A 205 9.62 16.76 5.96
CA ASP A 205 10.50 16.65 4.79
C ASP A 205 10.57 15.22 4.24
N ALA A 206 10.61 14.23 5.13
CA ALA A 206 10.58 12.82 4.75
C ALA A 206 9.24 12.44 4.11
N ALA A 207 8.13 12.88 4.73
CA ALA A 207 6.79 12.66 4.20
C ALA A 207 6.60 13.26 2.80
N ALA A 208 7.10 14.49 2.57
CA ALA A 208 7.03 15.15 1.27
C ALA A 208 7.84 14.37 0.21
N ARG A 209 9.04 13.88 0.54
CA ARG A 209 9.82 13.03 -0.39
C ARG A 209 9.11 11.73 -0.71
N LEU A 210 8.59 11.03 0.30
CA LEU A 210 7.89 9.75 0.13
C LEU A 210 6.57 9.90 -0.66
N ALA A 211 5.84 11.01 -0.48
CA ALA A 211 4.65 11.30 -1.28
C ALA A 211 5.00 11.49 -2.76
N ARG A 212 6.12 12.18 -3.09
CA ARG A 212 6.57 12.29 -4.49
C ARG A 212 7.02 10.95 -5.07
N GLU A 213 7.69 10.12 -4.27
CA GLU A 213 8.03 8.77 -4.70
C GLU A 213 6.77 7.93 -4.95
N GLY A 214 5.75 8.06 -4.10
CA GLY A 214 4.44 7.45 -4.31
C GLY A 214 3.78 7.88 -5.62
N LEU A 215 3.93 9.14 -6.05
CA LEU A 215 3.44 9.59 -7.36
C LEU A 215 4.14 8.85 -8.51
N ARG A 216 5.45 8.67 -8.41
CA ARG A 216 6.25 7.92 -9.40
C ARG A 216 5.83 6.45 -9.45
N LEU A 217 5.68 5.82 -8.28
CA LEU A 217 5.25 4.43 -8.18
C LEU A 217 3.82 4.22 -8.71
N LEU A 218 2.91 5.16 -8.43
CA LEU A 218 1.55 5.14 -8.95
C LEU A 218 1.52 5.23 -10.47
N GLU A 219 2.34 6.12 -11.05
CA GLU A 219 2.46 6.23 -12.51
C GLU A 219 2.94 4.91 -13.12
N GLU A 220 3.99 4.31 -12.55
CA GLU A 220 4.56 3.04 -13.02
C GLU A 220 3.56 1.88 -12.96
N SER A 221 2.74 1.82 -11.90
CA SER A 221 1.80 0.73 -11.69
C SER A 221 0.45 0.95 -12.40
N SER A 222 0.05 2.20 -12.65
CA SER A 222 -1.30 2.57 -13.13
C SER A 222 -1.74 1.86 -14.41
N ALA A 223 -0.84 1.65 -15.37
CA ALA A 223 -1.16 0.98 -16.63
C ALA A 223 -1.48 -0.51 -16.46
N ALA A 224 -1.05 -1.12 -15.35
CA ALA A 224 -1.27 -2.52 -15.03
C ALA A 224 -2.50 -2.75 -14.14
N VAL A 225 -3.33 -1.72 -13.91
CA VAL A 225 -4.56 -1.83 -13.10
C VAL A 225 -5.80 -1.53 -13.96
N GLU A 226 -6.75 -2.46 -13.96
CA GLU A 226 -8.08 -2.24 -14.50
C GLU A 226 -8.90 -1.41 -13.49
N ASP A 227 -8.89 -0.09 -13.66
CA ASP A 227 -9.45 0.84 -12.67
C ASP A 227 -10.59 1.72 -13.24
N PRO A 228 -11.77 1.14 -13.55
CA PRO A 228 -12.93 1.92 -13.95
C PRO A 228 -13.51 2.77 -12.81
N ASP A 229 -13.22 2.42 -11.55
CA ASP A 229 -13.69 3.12 -10.34
C ASP A 229 -12.81 4.31 -9.94
N GLY A 230 -11.75 4.59 -10.71
CA GLY A 230 -10.87 5.73 -10.51
C GLY A 230 -10.10 5.73 -9.17
N GLY A 231 -9.73 4.56 -8.66
CA GLY A 231 -8.81 4.41 -7.54
C GLY A 231 -7.47 5.11 -7.77
N THR A 232 -6.90 5.02 -8.97
CA THR A 232 -5.67 5.71 -9.39
C THR A 232 -5.81 7.22 -9.19
N VAL A 233 -6.94 7.81 -9.61
CA VAL A 233 -7.19 9.25 -9.43
C VAL A 233 -7.36 9.60 -7.96
N ARG A 234 -8.01 8.73 -7.16
CA ARG A 234 -8.15 8.92 -5.71
C ARG A 234 -6.79 8.86 -4.99
N THR A 235 -5.95 7.88 -5.30
CA THR A 235 -4.59 7.75 -4.76
C THR A 235 -3.71 8.92 -5.19
N LEU A 236 -3.78 9.36 -6.45
CA LEU A 236 -3.10 10.55 -6.96
C LEU A 236 -3.45 11.78 -6.10
N ARG A 237 -4.74 12.03 -5.90
CA ARG A 237 -5.23 13.15 -5.07
C ARG A 237 -4.76 13.04 -3.62
N ARG A 238 -4.78 11.84 -3.05
CA ARG A 238 -4.29 11.59 -1.69
C ARG A 238 -2.80 11.91 -1.57
N LEU A 239 -1.97 11.47 -2.52
CA LEU A 239 -0.54 11.78 -2.56
C LEU A 239 -0.28 13.30 -2.65
N GLU A 240 -1.06 14.03 -3.47
CA GLU A 240 -0.99 15.50 -3.54
C GLU A 240 -1.34 16.15 -2.19
N ASP A 241 -2.35 15.64 -1.49
CA ASP A 241 -2.78 16.14 -0.19
C ASP A 241 -1.73 15.88 0.89
N ILE A 242 -1.17 14.67 0.93
CA ILE A 242 -0.06 14.31 1.83
C ILE A 242 1.12 15.24 1.57
N HIS A 243 1.51 15.43 0.31
CA HIS A 243 2.61 16.30 -0.07
C HIS A 243 2.38 17.76 0.40
N LEU A 244 1.19 18.31 0.19
CA LEU A 244 0.86 19.68 0.62
C LEU A 244 0.92 19.82 2.15
N ARG A 245 0.32 18.89 2.89
CA ARG A 245 0.39 18.90 4.37
C ARG A 245 1.82 18.78 4.87
N ALA A 246 2.61 17.89 4.25
CA ALA A 246 4.02 17.70 4.58
C ALA A 246 4.83 18.97 4.33
N CYS A 247 4.63 19.66 3.19
CA CYS A 247 5.27 20.94 2.91
C CYS A 247 4.85 22.05 3.88
N ARG A 248 3.58 22.08 4.33
CA ARG A 248 3.13 23.03 5.37
C ARG A 248 3.83 22.80 6.71
N ALA A 249 4.03 21.54 7.09
CA ALA A 249 4.70 21.17 8.32
C ALA A 249 6.22 21.46 8.27
N ALA A 250 6.86 21.09 7.16
CA ALA A 250 8.31 21.22 6.99
C ALA A 250 8.77 22.65 6.65
N ARG A 251 7.91 23.43 5.97
CA ARG A 251 8.23 24.76 5.41
C ARG A 251 9.52 24.74 4.58
N PRO A 252 9.56 23.96 3.46
CA PRO A 252 10.73 23.88 2.60
C PRO A 252 11.03 25.23 1.94
N ASP A 253 12.22 25.35 1.35
CA ASP A 253 12.57 26.54 0.56
C ASP A 253 11.52 26.77 -0.55
N PRO A 254 10.87 27.94 -0.62
CA PRO A 254 9.79 28.16 -1.57
C PRO A 254 10.20 28.10 -3.04
N ARG A 255 11.45 28.44 -3.36
CA ARG A 255 11.96 28.41 -4.74
C ARG A 255 12.28 26.99 -5.17
N GLU A 256 12.86 26.18 -4.29
CA GLU A 256 13.09 24.75 -4.51
C GLU A 256 11.75 23.99 -4.64
N LEU A 257 10.76 24.34 -3.80
CA LEU A 257 9.42 23.76 -3.90
C LEU A 257 8.76 24.10 -5.23
N ALA A 258 8.82 25.35 -5.67
CA ALA A 258 8.29 25.77 -6.99
C ALA A 258 8.91 24.96 -8.13
N ALA A 259 10.23 24.79 -8.14
CA ALA A 259 10.93 23.99 -9.15
C ALA A 259 10.49 22.52 -9.12
N THR A 260 10.37 21.95 -7.91
CA THR A 260 9.97 20.55 -7.71
C THR A 260 8.55 20.28 -8.19
N LEU A 261 7.60 21.18 -7.88
CA LEU A 261 6.19 21.05 -8.30
C LEU A 261 6.08 21.07 -9.82
N LEU A 262 6.75 22.02 -10.49
CA LEU A 262 6.71 22.11 -11.95
C LEU A 262 7.39 20.91 -12.61
N ASP A 263 8.58 20.51 -12.16
CA ASP A 263 9.29 19.35 -12.73
C ASP A 263 8.46 18.07 -12.58
N THR A 264 7.83 17.85 -11.43
CA THR A 264 6.96 16.69 -11.20
C THR A 264 5.72 16.73 -12.09
N ALA A 265 5.07 17.90 -12.23
CA ALA A 265 3.89 18.07 -13.08
C ALA A 265 4.17 17.84 -14.57
N LEU A 266 5.39 18.12 -15.03
CA LEU A 266 5.81 17.93 -16.42
C LEU A 266 6.26 16.50 -16.72
N ARG A 267 6.86 15.81 -15.74
CA ARG A 267 7.41 14.46 -15.94
C ARG A 267 6.39 13.35 -15.76
N CYS A 268 5.39 13.56 -14.89
CA CYS A 268 4.44 12.52 -14.55
C CYS A 268 3.22 12.58 -15.49
N GLY A 269 3.01 11.51 -16.26
CA GLY A 269 1.92 11.35 -17.22
C GLY A 269 0.53 11.32 -16.60
N LEU A 270 0.41 11.03 -15.30
CA LEU A 270 -0.84 11.17 -14.55
C LEU A 270 -1.23 12.64 -14.32
N GLY A 271 -0.30 13.58 -14.53
CA GLY A 271 -0.49 15.01 -14.38
C GLY A 271 -0.85 15.43 -12.95
N PRO A 272 0.00 15.13 -11.95
CA PRO A 272 -0.12 15.70 -10.61
C PRO A 272 0.11 17.21 -10.64
N PHE A 273 -0.31 17.88 -9.58
CA PHE A 273 -0.04 19.29 -9.28
C PHE A 273 -0.56 20.29 -10.31
N ARG A 274 -1.58 19.93 -11.10
CA ARG A 274 -2.17 20.83 -12.11
C ARG A 274 -2.67 22.16 -11.55
N ASP A 275 -3.13 22.15 -10.31
CA ASP A 275 -3.66 23.29 -9.55
C ASP A 275 -2.67 23.80 -8.50
N ALA A 276 -1.38 23.43 -8.61
CA ALA A 276 -0.36 23.81 -7.64
C ALA A 276 -0.21 25.32 -7.42
N PRO A 277 -0.26 26.21 -8.45
CA PRO A 277 -0.16 27.64 -8.21
C PRO A 277 -1.21 28.16 -7.23
N ALA A 278 -2.44 27.63 -7.28
CA ALA A 278 -3.51 28.00 -6.37
C ALA A 278 -3.41 27.26 -5.02
N ARG A 279 -3.21 25.94 -5.04
CA ARG A 279 -3.24 25.10 -3.82
C ARG A 279 -2.03 25.29 -2.91
N TYR A 280 -0.86 25.58 -3.49
CA TYR A 280 0.40 25.76 -2.75
C TYR A 280 0.73 27.23 -2.50
N ALA A 281 -0.13 28.18 -2.89
CA ALA A 281 0.11 29.62 -2.77
C ALA A 281 0.58 30.05 -1.36
N GLU A 282 -0.04 29.50 -0.32
CA GLU A 282 0.31 29.78 1.08
C GLU A 282 1.75 29.34 1.42
N VAL A 283 2.16 28.16 0.96
CA VAL A 283 3.48 27.57 1.28
C VAL A 283 4.58 28.18 0.40
N LEU A 284 4.25 28.48 -0.86
CA LEU A 284 5.16 29.12 -1.80
C LEU A 284 5.38 30.60 -1.47
N GLY A 285 4.36 31.28 -0.96
CA GLY A 285 4.36 32.73 -0.80
C GLY A 285 4.70 33.47 -2.10
N ALA A 286 4.96 34.78 -1.98
CA ALA A 286 5.29 35.60 -3.15
C ALA A 286 6.58 35.16 -3.86
N GLU A 287 7.59 34.69 -3.11
CA GLU A 287 8.88 34.30 -3.68
C GLU A 287 8.80 33.00 -4.49
N GLY A 288 8.14 31.97 -3.96
CA GLY A 288 7.92 30.71 -4.66
C GLY A 288 7.01 30.87 -5.87
N LEU A 289 5.94 31.67 -5.76
CA LEU A 289 5.05 31.97 -6.89
C LEU A 289 5.78 32.73 -8.01
N ALA A 290 6.61 33.72 -7.67
CA ALA A 290 7.42 34.43 -8.66
C ALA A 290 8.42 33.50 -9.35
N ARG A 291 9.04 32.58 -8.59
CA ARG A 291 9.92 31.55 -9.17
C ARG A 291 9.16 30.59 -10.08
N LEU A 292 7.94 30.21 -9.71
CA LEU A 292 7.09 29.35 -10.53
C LEU A 292 6.71 30.01 -11.86
N ASP A 293 6.31 31.29 -11.84
CA ASP A 293 6.03 32.07 -13.05
C ASP A 293 7.26 32.17 -13.97
N GLU A 294 8.44 32.45 -13.41
CA GLU A 294 9.69 32.50 -14.16
C GLU A 294 9.97 31.17 -14.89
N LEU A 295 9.85 30.05 -14.18
CA LEU A 295 10.10 28.72 -14.74
C LEU A 295 9.09 28.34 -15.82
N VAL A 296 7.80 28.64 -15.61
CA VAL A 296 6.74 28.39 -16.58
C VAL A 296 6.99 29.17 -17.87
N ARG A 297 7.32 30.46 -17.77
CA ARG A 297 7.66 31.30 -18.94
C ARG A 297 8.89 30.79 -19.68
N GLN A 298 9.94 30.41 -18.94
CA GLN A 298 11.16 29.84 -19.52
C GLN A 298 10.85 28.57 -20.32
N ARG A 299 10.06 27.65 -19.75
CA ARG A 299 9.71 26.39 -20.42
C ARG A 299 8.82 26.61 -21.64
N LEU A 300 7.83 27.50 -21.56
CA LEU A 300 6.99 27.88 -22.71
C LEU A 300 7.80 28.48 -23.87
N ALA A 301 8.78 29.33 -23.56
CA ALA A 301 9.67 29.90 -24.57
C ALA A 301 10.54 28.82 -25.26
N GLN A 302 11.05 27.86 -24.49
CA GLN A 302 11.80 26.71 -25.03
C GLN A 302 10.93 25.86 -25.96
N LEU A 303 9.72 25.50 -25.54
CA LEU A 303 8.78 24.71 -26.36
C LEU A 303 8.35 25.44 -27.63
N SER A 304 8.30 26.78 -27.62
CA SER A 304 7.98 27.55 -28.83
C SER A 304 9.15 27.58 -29.82
N ALA A 305 10.37 27.34 -29.35
CA ALA A 305 11.58 27.29 -30.18
C ALA A 305 11.92 25.87 -30.66
N GLN A 306 11.37 24.83 -30.02
CA GLN A 306 11.56 23.42 -30.38
C GLN A 306 10.33 22.90 -31.14
N GLU A 307 10.51 22.23 -32.28
CA GLU A 307 9.40 21.62 -33.03
C GLU A 307 8.77 20.40 -32.31
N GLU A 308 9.44 19.86 -31.28
CA GLU A 308 9.14 18.58 -30.61
C GLU A 308 8.60 18.73 -29.16
N GLY A 309 7.88 19.81 -28.86
CA GLY A 309 7.15 19.92 -27.59
C GLY A 309 5.90 19.02 -27.57
N THR A 310 5.71 18.20 -26.51
CA THR A 310 4.49 17.40 -26.37
C THR A 310 3.27 18.30 -26.12
N ARG A 311 2.11 17.93 -26.66
CA ARG A 311 0.85 18.67 -26.47
C ARG A 311 0.47 18.73 -24.97
N GLU A 312 0.81 17.67 -24.26
CA GLU A 312 0.59 17.49 -22.83
C GLU A 312 1.41 18.47 -21.99
N GLU A 313 2.72 18.59 -22.24
CA GLU A 313 3.58 19.57 -21.54
C GLU A 313 3.08 21.00 -21.73
N ARG A 314 2.71 21.36 -22.96
CA ARG A 314 2.16 22.69 -23.26
C ARG A 314 0.87 22.95 -22.48
N SER A 315 -0.03 21.96 -22.41
CA SER A 315 -1.28 22.08 -21.67
C SER A 315 -1.07 22.29 -20.17
N VAL A 316 -0.06 21.65 -19.57
CA VAL A 316 0.27 21.83 -18.14
C VAL A 316 0.78 23.24 -17.90
N LEU A 317 1.71 23.73 -18.72
CA LEU A 317 2.27 25.08 -18.59
C LEU A 317 1.23 26.18 -18.77
N GLU A 318 0.32 26.03 -19.73
CA GLU A 318 -0.77 26.97 -19.96
C GLU A 318 -1.77 26.99 -18.78
N ALA A 319 -2.00 25.85 -18.12
CA ALA A 319 -2.80 25.79 -16.89
C ALA A 319 -2.10 26.54 -15.74
N PHE A 320 -0.81 26.30 -15.54
CA PHE A 320 -0.03 26.98 -14.51
C PHE A 320 -0.01 28.50 -14.73
N ALA A 321 0.24 28.95 -15.95
CA ALA A 321 0.25 30.36 -16.30
C ALA A 321 -1.10 31.03 -16.00
N ARG A 322 -2.21 30.37 -16.36
CA ARG A 322 -3.55 30.87 -16.07
C ARG A 322 -3.77 31.05 -14.58
N ASP A 323 -3.44 30.05 -13.76
CA ASP A 323 -3.70 30.11 -12.32
C ASP A 323 -2.83 31.17 -11.62
N LEU A 324 -1.58 31.36 -12.08
CA LEU A 324 -0.70 32.42 -11.60
C LEU A 324 -1.25 33.83 -11.91
N GLU A 325 -1.83 34.04 -13.09
CA GLU A 325 -2.48 35.31 -13.46
C GLU A 325 -3.73 35.60 -12.60
N HIS A 326 -4.55 34.57 -12.31
CA HIS A 326 -5.73 34.72 -11.46
C HIS A 326 -5.37 34.99 -10.00
N GLY A 327 -4.32 34.34 -9.47
CA GLY A 327 -3.80 34.60 -8.14
C GLY A 327 -3.30 36.04 -7.97
N ALA A 328 -2.53 36.54 -8.95
CA ALA A 328 -2.05 37.92 -8.96
C ALA A 328 -3.18 38.96 -9.04
N ALA A 329 -4.26 38.67 -9.78
CA ALA A 329 -5.43 39.55 -9.87
C ALA A 329 -6.25 39.59 -8.57
N SER A 330 -6.31 38.49 -7.82
CA SER A 330 -7.00 38.40 -6.52
C SER A 330 -6.28 39.19 -5.43
N ASP A 331 -4.94 39.15 -5.39
CA ASP A 331 -4.12 39.92 -4.43
C ASP A 331 -4.08 41.43 -4.75
N ALA A 332 -4.33 41.80 -6.01
CA ALA A 332 -4.37 43.20 -6.44
C ALA A 332 -5.71 43.91 -6.16
N ALA A 333 -6.75 43.20 -5.70
CA ALA A 333 -8.03 43.81 -5.34
C ALA A 333 -7.91 44.54 -3.99
N PRO A 334 -8.01 45.88 -3.93
CA PRO A 334 -7.89 46.59 -2.67
C PRO A 334 -9.08 46.23 -1.77
N SER A 335 -8.78 45.82 -0.53
CA SER A 335 -9.73 45.72 0.56
C SER A 335 -10.25 47.12 0.91
N GLY A 336 -11.16 47.65 0.09
CA GLY A 336 -11.83 48.92 0.31
C GLY A 336 -12.75 48.82 1.54
N PRO A 337 -12.78 49.84 2.41
CA PRO A 337 -13.60 49.80 3.61
C PRO A 337 -15.08 49.72 3.23
N ARG A 338 -15.76 48.71 3.79
CA ARG A 338 -17.21 48.52 3.68
C ARG A 338 -17.91 49.75 4.31
N PRO A 339 -18.79 50.48 3.59
CA PRO A 339 -19.46 51.64 4.16
C PRO A 339 -20.43 51.21 5.27
N PRO A 340 -20.55 51.98 6.36
CA PRO A 340 -21.52 51.68 7.42
C PRO A 340 -22.94 51.97 6.91
N GLY A 341 -23.79 50.95 7.00
CA GLY A 341 -25.25 51.06 6.88
C GLY A 341 -25.90 51.10 8.26
#